data_AF-A0A2D0IWN3-F1
#
_entry.id   AF-A0A2D0IWN3-F1
#
_cell.length_a   1.000
_cell.length_b   1.000
_cell.length_c   1.000
_cell.angle_alpha   90.00
_cell.angle_beta   90.00
_cell.angle_gamma   90.00
#
_symmetry.space_group_name_H-M   'P 1'
#
loop_
_entity.id
_entity.type
_entity.pdbx_description
1 polymer ?
#
loop_
_entity_poly.entity_id
_entity_poly.type
_entity_poly.pdbx_seq_one_letter_code
_entity_poly.pdbx_strand_id
1 'polypeptide(L)'
;MKIIKQILIQDLERINLKEHRDGKVHFNSIFIRHHPYLCLAMVIAYAFLAMLMWYAPYFGIWSLFAFTLAFIAMAGVLLFDIKPVYHFEDIDVLDLRVCYNGEWFVNEQVSEKAINKILTHPQVPNIIKDDIKHIMQKKQGVCFYDVFMLACSEQSPYAQSINMVNKSA
;
A
#
# COMPACT_ATOMS: atom_id res chain seq x y z
N MET A 1 9.38 -17.73 17.13
CA MET A 1 8.23 -17.02 16.54
C MET A 1 8.01 -15.64 17.17
N LYS A 2 7.80 -15.52 18.50
CA LYS A 2 7.62 -14.21 19.18
C LYS A 2 8.72 -13.18 18.89
N ILE A 3 9.98 -13.63 18.80
CA ILE A 3 11.11 -12.74 18.51
C ILE A 3 11.08 -12.17 17.08
N ILE A 4 10.68 -12.96 16.08
CA ILE A 4 10.61 -12.51 14.68
C ILE A 4 9.50 -11.46 14.56
N LYS A 5 8.32 -11.75 15.15
CA LYS A 5 7.22 -10.77 15.25
C LYS A 5 7.70 -9.47 15.90
N GLN A 6 8.43 -9.53 17.01
CA GLN A 6 8.95 -8.32 17.67
C GLN A 6 9.94 -7.54 16.79
N ILE A 7 10.82 -8.22 16.05
CA ILE A 7 11.76 -7.56 15.13
C ILE A 7 11.01 -6.87 13.99
N LEU A 8 9.99 -7.53 13.42
CA LEU A 8 9.18 -6.95 12.35
C LEU A 8 8.36 -5.75 12.84
N ILE A 9 7.72 -5.84 14.02
CA ILE A 9 7.01 -4.70 14.62
C ILE A 9 7.95 -3.51 14.81
N GLN A 10 9.14 -3.74 15.35
CA GLN A 10 10.13 -2.66 15.55
C GLN A 10 10.56 -2.00 14.23
N ASP A 11 10.66 -2.77 13.14
CA ASP A 11 11.01 -2.19 11.84
C ASP A 11 9.83 -1.46 11.18
N LEU A 12 8.60 -1.96 11.35
CA LEU A 12 7.39 -1.26 10.92
C LEU A 12 7.19 0.06 11.68
N GLU A 13 7.38 0.08 13.00
CA GLU A 13 7.34 1.32 13.80
C GLU A 13 8.38 2.33 13.32
N ARG A 14 9.58 1.87 12.99
CA ARG A 14 10.62 2.72 12.41
C ARG A 14 10.20 3.32 11.08
N ILE A 15 9.53 2.55 10.21
CA ILE A 15 9.01 3.04 8.93
C ILE A 15 7.88 4.05 9.18
N ASN A 16 6.92 3.74 10.05
CA ASN A 16 5.82 4.63 10.41
C ASN A 16 6.32 5.99 10.90
N LEU A 17 7.34 6.00 11.78
CA LEU A 17 7.96 7.22 12.29
C LEU A 17 8.73 7.98 11.21
N LYS A 18 9.51 7.28 10.37
CA LYS A 18 10.32 7.90 9.32
C LYS A 18 9.46 8.53 8.22
N GLU A 19 8.36 7.90 7.86
CA GLU A 19 7.46 8.34 6.79
C GLU A 19 6.29 9.19 7.29
N HIS A 20 6.21 9.43 8.60
CA HIS A 20 5.11 10.13 9.26
C HIS A 20 3.73 9.55 8.87
N ARG A 21 3.63 8.21 8.90
CA ARG A 21 2.38 7.50 8.60
C ARG A 21 1.46 7.67 9.80
N ASP A 22 0.38 8.43 9.63
CA ASP A 22 -0.58 8.76 10.68
C ASP A 22 -2.02 8.29 10.37
N GLY A 23 -2.22 7.67 9.19
CA GLY A 23 -3.51 7.16 8.73
C GLY A 23 -4.52 8.24 8.35
N LYS A 24 -4.13 9.52 8.28
CA LYS A 24 -5.05 10.62 7.95
C LYS A 24 -4.97 10.98 6.47
N VAL A 25 -6.07 11.57 6.00
CA VAL A 25 -6.15 12.12 4.64
C VAL A 25 -5.28 13.36 4.56
N HIS A 26 -4.28 13.32 3.68
CA HIS A 26 -3.39 14.43 3.38
C HIS A 26 -3.72 15.00 2.02
N PHE A 27 -3.74 16.33 1.93
CA PHE A 27 -3.73 17.00 0.64
C PHE A 27 -2.31 16.95 0.11
N ASN A 28 -2.09 16.12 -0.91
CA ASN A 28 -0.76 15.84 -1.43
C ASN A 28 -0.68 16.16 -2.93
N SER A 29 0.14 17.15 -3.26
CA SER A 29 0.42 17.54 -4.65
C SER A 29 1.35 16.55 -5.36
N ILE A 30 1.67 15.40 -4.75
CA ILE A 30 2.46 14.33 -5.39
C ILE A 30 1.87 13.94 -6.75
N PHE A 31 0.55 13.80 -6.88
CA PHE A 31 -0.07 13.46 -8.16
C PHE A 31 0.28 14.46 -9.28
N ILE A 32 0.20 15.76 -8.99
CA ILE A 32 0.53 16.84 -9.94
C ILE A 32 2.03 16.81 -10.30
N ARG A 33 2.90 16.56 -9.31
CA ARG A 33 4.36 16.55 -9.53
C ARG A 33 4.86 15.30 -10.26
N HIS A 34 4.31 14.14 -9.94
CA HIS A 34 4.76 12.85 -10.47
C HIS A 34 4.14 12.53 -11.83
N HIS A 35 2.90 13.00 -12.06
CA HIS A 35 2.17 12.77 -13.31
C HIS A 35 1.70 14.09 -13.97
N PRO A 36 2.63 15.02 -14.28
CA PRO A 36 2.27 16.34 -14.80
C PRO A 36 1.55 16.27 -16.15
N TYR A 37 1.93 15.33 -17.02
CA TYR A 37 1.29 15.12 -18.32
C TYR A 37 -0.15 14.61 -18.19
N LEU A 38 -0.41 13.74 -17.20
CA LEU A 38 -1.75 13.23 -16.95
C LEU A 38 -2.65 14.36 -16.42
N CYS A 39 -2.14 15.17 -15.51
CA CYS A 39 -2.84 16.36 -15.01
C CYS A 39 -3.14 17.35 -16.15
N LEU A 40 -2.18 17.60 -17.04
CA LEU A 40 -2.37 18.46 -18.21
C LEU A 40 -3.43 17.90 -19.16
N ALA A 41 -3.37 16.60 -19.45
CA ALA A 41 -4.34 15.92 -20.30
C ALA A 41 -5.76 16.02 -19.74
N MET A 42 -5.94 15.87 -18.43
CA MET A 42 -7.23 16.04 -17.76
C MET A 42 -7.79 17.47 -17.95
N VAL A 43 -6.96 18.50 -17.78
CA VAL A 43 -7.39 19.90 -17.94
C VAL A 43 -7.75 20.20 -19.40
N ILE A 44 -6.94 19.71 -20.35
CA ILE A 44 -7.22 19.87 -21.79
C ILE A 44 -8.54 19.18 -22.15
N ALA A 45 -8.73 17.93 -21.73
CA ALA A 45 -9.96 17.18 -21.99
C ALA A 45 -11.19 17.87 -21.39
N TYR A 46 -11.08 18.38 -20.16
CA TYR A 46 -12.12 19.17 -19.52
C TYR A 46 -12.44 20.45 -20.32
N ALA A 47 -11.43 21.20 -20.76
CA ALA A 47 -11.62 22.43 -21.53
C ALA A 47 -12.33 22.16 -22.86
N PHE A 48 -11.93 21.11 -23.58
CA PHE A 48 -12.62 20.69 -24.80
C PHE A 48 -14.09 20.33 -24.55
N LEU A 49 -14.38 19.58 -23.49
CA LEU A 49 -15.76 19.19 -23.19
C LEU A 49 -16.60 20.41 -22.75
N ALA A 50 -16.06 21.30 -21.93
CA ALA A 50 -16.72 22.52 -21.53
C ALA A 50 -17.02 23.43 -22.74
N MET A 51 -16.10 23.52 -23.70
CA MET A 51 -16.30 24.25 -24.96
C MET A 51 -17.43 23.65 -25.79
N LEU A 52 -17.49 22.31 -25.91
CA LEU A 52 -18.57 21.62 -26.62
C LEU A 52 -19.93 21.85 -25.94
N MET A 53 -19.97 21.76 -24.62
CA MET A 53 -21.19 22.02 -23.85
C MET A 53 -21.63 23.48 -23.96
N TRP A 54 -20.71 24.44 -24.05
CA TRP A 54 -21.03 25.86 -24.26
C TRP A 54 -21.64 26.12 -25.64
N TYR A 55 -21.13 25.44 -26.68
CA TYR A 55 -21.61 25.62 -28.05
C TYR A 55 -22.94 24.89 -28.32
N ALA A 56 -23.18 23.78 -27.62
CA ALA A 56 -24.36 22.97 -27.83
C ALA A 56 -25.62 23.64 -27.23
N PRO A 57 -26.69 23.86 -28.02
CA PRO A 57 -27.90 24.57 -27.57
C PRO A 57 -28.73 23.81 -26.51
N TYR A 58 -28.40 22.54 -26.27
CA TYR A 58 -29.10 21.68 -25.31
C TYR A 58 -28.57 21.83 -23.87
N PHE A 59 -27.33 22.30 -23.68
CA PHE A 59 -26.69 22.37 -22.38
C PHE A 59 -26.75 23.80 -21.84
N GLY A 60 -27.52 23.99 -20.76
CA GLY A 60 -27.59 25.28 -20.06
C GLY A 60 -26.39 25.53 -19.15
N ILE A 61 -26.24 26.77 -18.67
CA ILE A 61 -25.17 27.20 -17.74
C ILE A 61 -25.12 26.31 -16.48
N TRP A 62 -26.27 25.84 -15.98
CA TRP A 62 -26.33 24.93 -14.83
C TRP A 62 -25.67 23.57 -15.08
N SER A 63 -25.76 23.06 -16.31
CA SER A 63 -25.15 21.79 -16.67
C SER A 63 -23.62 21.90 -16.74
N LEU A 64 -23.12 23.03 -17.25
CA LEU A 64 -21.70 23.37 -17.21
C LEU A 64 -21.20 23.45 -15.77
N PHE A 65 -21.90 24.19 -14.92
CA PHE A 65 -21.54 24.31 -13.50
C PHE A 65 -21.50 22.94 -12.79
N ALA A 66 -22.52 22.11 -12.98
CA ALA A 66 -22.57 20.77 -12.42
C ALA A 66 -21.41 19.89 -12.92
N PHE A 67 -21.10 19.96 -14.22
CA PHE A 67 -19.98 19.23 -14.81
C PHE A 67 -18.63 19.71 -14.27
N THR A 68 -18.41 21.03 -14.19
CA THR A 68 -17.21 21.62 -13.59
C THR A 68 -17.05 21.19 -12.13
N LEU A 69 -18.14 21.20 -11.36
CA LEU A 69 -18.11 20.79 -9.96
C LEU A 69 -17.75 19.30 -9.84
N ALA A 70 -18.33 18.44 -10.68
CA ALA A 70 -18.00 17.02 -10.71
C ALA A 70 -16.53 16.78 -11.11
N PHE A 71 -16.02 17.52 -12.09
CA PHE A 71 -14.60 17.47 -12.47
C PHE A 71 -13.69 17.88 -11.33
N ILE A 72 -13.98 18.99 -10.65
CA ILE A 72 -13.20 19.45 -9.49
C ILE A 72 -13.26 18.44 -8.35
N ALA A 73 -14.43 17.84 -8.09
CA ALA A 73 -14.58 16.82 -7.07
C ALA A 73 -13.73 15.58 -7.37
N MET A 74 -13.81 15.04 -8.59
CA MET A 74 -13.01 13.88 -9.02
C MET A 74 -11.52 14.19 -9.05
N ALA A 75 -11.13 15.35 -9.58
CA ALA A 75 -9.73 15.80 -9.54
C ALA A 75 -9.26 15.98 -8.10
N GLY A 76 -10.12 16.49 -7.21
CA GLY A 76 -9.86 16.63 -5.78
C GLY A 76 -9.53 15.30 -5.13
N VAL A 77 -10.30 14.24 -5.41
CA VAL A 77 -10.03 12.88 -4.90
C VAL A 77 -8.61 12.42 -5.25
N LEU A 78 -8.13 12.69 -6.47
CA LEU A 78 -6.77 12.34 -6.90
C LEU A 78 -5.66 13.14 -6.18
N LEU A 79 -5.99 14.27 -5.56
CA LEU A 79 -5.06 15.09 -4.77
C LEU A 79 -5.00 14.66 -3.31
N PHE A 80 -5.87 13.75 -2.89
CA PHE A 80 -5.86 13.21 -1.54
C PHE A 80 -5.12 11.88 -1.51
N ASP A 81 -4.20 11.80 -0.57
CA ASP A 81 -3.34 10.65 -0.29
C ASP A 81 -3.56 10.24 1.18
N ILE A 82 -3.69 8.95 1.45
CA ILE A 82 -3.87 8.42 2.81
C ILE A 82 -2.76 7.44 3.08
N LYS A 83 -1.80 7.79 3.94
CA LYS A 83 -0.73 6.86 4.33
C LYS A 83 -1.16 6.06 5.56
N PRO A 84 -1.70 4.83 5.41
CA PRO A 84 -2.10 4.03 6.56
C PRO A 84 -0.89 3.69 7.41
N VAL A 85 -1.07 3.71 8.73
CA VAL A 85 -0.08 3.23 9.69
C VAL A 85 0.10 1.73 9.48
N TYR A 86 1.34 1.28 9.33
CA TYR A 86 1.63 -0.14 9.20
C TYR A 86 1.53 -0.84 10.56
N HIS A 87 0.72 -1.89 10.65
CA HIS A 87 0.72 -2.82 11.77
C HIS A 87 1.10 -4.21 11.28
N PHE A 88 1.64 -5.03 12.20
CA PHE A 88 2.05 -6.39 11.87
C PHE A 88 0.85 -7.27 11.51
N GLU A 89 -0.28 -7.03 12.15
CA GLU A 89 -1.54 -7.74 11.95
C GLU A 89 -2.11 -7.53 10.54
N ASP A 90 -1.71 -6.45 9.87
CA ASP A 90 -2.21 -6.07 8.54
C ASP A 90 -1.39 -6.68 7.40
N ILE A 91 -0.28 -7.39 7.67
CA ILE A 91 0.65 -7.89 6.63
C ILE A 91 -0.03 -8.80 5.60
N ASP A 92 -1.02 -9.58 6.04
CA ASP A 92 -1.76 -10.54 5.21
C ASP A 92 -3.24 -10.16 5.05
N VAL A 93 -3.63 -8.96 5.49
CA VAL A 93 -5.00 -8.47 5.36
C VAL A 93 -5.08 -7.53 4.16
N LEU A 94 -6.12 -7.72 3.34
CA LEU A 94 -6.39 -6.81 2.24
C LEU A 94 -7.02 -5.52 2.79
N ASP A 95 -6.20 -4.51 3.10
CA ASP A 95 -6.68 -3.15 3.37
C ASP A 95 -6.81 -2.35 2.06
N LEU A 96 -8.04 -1.91 1.73
CA LEU A 96 -8.33 -1.12 0.54
C LEU A 96 -7.60 0.23 0.54
N ARG A 97 -7.22 0.78 1.70
CA ARG A 97 -6.45 2.04 1.79
C ARG A 97 -5.01 1.85 1.31
N VAL A 98 -4.43 0.72 1.67
CA VAL A 98 -3.10 0.27 1.26
C VAL A 98 -3.12 0.03 -0.27
N CYS A 99 -4.20 -0.58 -0.79
CA CYS A 99 -4.40 -0.76 -2.23
C CYS A 99 -4.63 0.55 -3.01
N TYR A 100 -5.33 1.53 -2.45
CA TYR A 100 -5.58 2.83 -3.09
C TYR A 100 -4.28 3.57 -3.42
N ASN A 101 -3.29 3.46 -2.51
CA ASN A 101 -1.98 4.08 -2.67
C ASN A 101 -0.94 3.22 -3.39
N GLY A 102 -1.24 1.95 -3.65
CA GLY A 102 -0.31 1.00 -4.28
C GLY A 102 0.87 0.58 -3.39
N GLU A 103 0.88 0.96 -2.11
CA GLU A 103 1.83 0.48 -1.13
C GLU A 103 1.36 -0.92 -0.68
N TRP A 104 2.18 -1.96 -0.75
CA TRP A 104 1.79 -3.33 -0.36
C TRP A 104 2.95 -3.98 0.41
N PHE A 105 2.65 -4.75 1.45
CA PHE A 105 3.68 -5.50 2.23
C PHE A 105 4.47 -6.53 1.41
N VAL A 106 3.95 -6.89 0.23
CA VAL A 106 4.62 -7.73 -0.78
C VAL A 106 5.80 -7.00 -1.44
N ASN A 107 5.74 -5.66 -1.48
CA ASN A 107 6.77 -4.80 -2.06
C ASN A 107 7.60 -4.08 -0.99
N GLU A 108 7.06 -3.89 0.22
CA GLU A 108 7.76 -3.26 1.33
C GLU A 108 8.92 -4.13 1.81
N GLN A 109 10.13 -3.59 1.74
CA GLN A 109 11.35 -4.33 2.10
C GLN A 109 11.65 -4.23 3.58
N VAL A 110 12.01 -5.36 4.18
CA VAL A 110 12.54 -5.40 5.55
C VAL A 110 13.93 -4.78 5.55
N SER A 111 14.22 -3.93 6.54
CA SER A 111 15.54 -3.31 6.68
C SER A 111 16.63 -4.36 6.83
N GLU A 112 17.80 -4.10 6.23
CA GLU A 112 19.00 -4.92 6.43
C GLU A 112 19.34 -5.12 7.92
N LYS A 113 19.08 -4.11 8.76
CA LYS A 113 19.27 -4.21 10.22
C LYS A 113 18.35 -5.25 10.85
N ALA A 114 17.09 -5.28 10.43
CA ALA A 114 16.10 -6.26 10.91
C ALA A 114 16.41 -7.66 10.40
N ILE A 115 16.80 -7.81 9.11
CA ILE A 115 17.26 -9.09 8.55
C ILE A 115 18.49 -9.61 9.30
N ASN A 116 19.51 -8.80 9.50
CA ASN A 116 20.71 -9.18 10.24
C ASN A 116 20.38 -9.58 11.68
N LYS A 117 19.45 -8.88 12.34
CA LYS A 117 18.96 -9.23 13.66
C LYS A 117 18.27 -10.60 13.67
N ILE A 118 17.48 -10.93 12.65
CA ILE A 118 16.85 -12.25 12.52
C ILE A 118 17.89 -13.36 12.31
N LEU A 119 18.88 -13.14 11.42
CA LEU A 119 19.91 -14.13 11.10
C LEU A 119 20.85 -14.42 12.28
N THR A 120 21.17 -13.40 13.08
CA THR A 120 22.10 -13.53 14.22
C THR A 120 21.42 -13.99 15.51
N HIS A 121 20.09 -13.86 15.64
CA HIS A 121 19.41 -14.16 16.90
C HIS A 121 19.44 -15.66 17.22
N PRO A 122 19.86 -16.08 18.44
CA PRO A 122 20.00 -17.50 18.79
C PRO A 122 18.64 -18.23 18.89
N GLN A 123 17.56 -17.51 19.22
CA GLN A 123 16.21 -18.09 19.33
C GLN A 123 15.46 -18.23 17.99
N VAL A 124 16.07 -17.86 16.87
CA VAL A 124 15.48 -18.04 15.54
C VAL A 124 15.95 -19.40 14.99
N PRO A 125 15.03 -20.31 14.61
CA PRO A 125 15.38 -21.60 14.03
C PRO A 125 16.26 -21.45 12.78
N ASN A 126 17.24 -22.33 12.62
CA ASN A 126 18.16 -22.29 11.47
C ASN A 126 17.44 -22.46 10.13
N ILE A 127 16.36 -23.26 10.08
CA ILE A 127 15.52 -23.44 8.89
C ILE A 127 15.04 -22.09 8.34
N ILE A 128 14.46 -21.24 9.19
CA ILE A 128 13.97 -19.91 8.79
C ILE A 128 15.13 -19.02 8.32
N LYS A 129 16.31 -19.12 8.94
CA LYS A 129 17.48 -18.33 8.54
C LYS A 129 17.97 -18.73 7.16
N ASP A 130 17.98 -20.03 6.87
CA ASP A 130 18.42 -20.56 5.60
C ASP A 130 17.42 -20.23 4.49
N ASP A 131 16.12 -20.28 4.77
CA ASP A 131 15.06 -19.84 3.86
C ASP A 131 15.18 -18.34 3.52
N ILE A 132 15.42 -17.49 4.52
CA ILE A 132 15.65 -16.04 4.30
C ILE A 132 16.87 -15.82 3.41
N LYS A 133 17.99 -16.52 3.65
CA LYS A 133 19.18 -16.42 2.80
C LYS A 133 18.90 -16.87 1.36
N HIS A 134 18.09 -17.90 1.17
CA HIS A 134 17.69 -18.38 -0.16
C HIS A 134 16.86 -17.33 -0.91
N ILE A 135 15.93 -16.66 -0.21
CA ILE A 135 15.16 -15.55 -0.80
C ILE A 135 16.08 -14.40 -1.19
N MET A 136 17.03 -14.02 -0.33
CA MET A 136 18.03 -12.98 -0.62
C MET A 136 18.89 -13.30 -1.85
N GLN A 137 19.15 -14.57 -2.14
CA GLN A 137 19.91 -14.98 -3.32
C GLN A 137 19.08 -14.91 -4.61
N LYS A 138 17.76 -15.13 -4.52
CA LYS A 138 16.86 -15.15 -5.68
C LYS A 138 16.20 -13.80 -5.98
N LYS A 139 16.00 -12.97 -4.95
CA LYS A 139 15.28 -11.68 -5.01
C LYS A 139 16.21 -10.60 -4.46
N GLN A 140 16.18 -9.41 -5.06
CA GLN A 140 17.02 -8.25 -4.66
C GLN A 140 16.71 -7.71 -3.24
N GLY A 141 15.77 -8.30 -2.51
CA GLY A 141 15.41 -7.92 -1.14
C GLY A 141 14.36 -8.86 -0.56
N VAL A 142 14.28 -8.89 0.77
CA VAL A 142 13.28 -9.68 1.50
C VAL A 142 12.16 -8.74 1.94
N CYS A 143 10.93 -9.05 1.57
CA CYS A 143 9.78 -8.23 1.91
C CYS A 143 9.13 -8.67 3.23
N PHE A 144 8.35 -7.79 3.87
CA PHE A 144 7.66 -8.12 5.12
C PHE A 144 6.77 -9.36 4.98
N TYR A 145 6.08 -9.46 3.83
CA TYR A 145 5.26 -10.61 3.50
C TYR A 145 6.06 -11.93 3.43
N ASP A 146 7.27 -11.90 2.86
CA ASP A 146 8.13 -13.09 2.75
C ASP A 146 8.48 -13.64 4.14
N VAL A 147 8.89 -12.77 5.07
CA VAL A 147 9.23 -13.16 6.45
C VAL A 147 7.98 -13.61 7.23
N PHE A 148 6.85 -12.93 7.03
CA PHE A 148 5.59 -13.29 7.66
C PHE A 148 5.13 -14.69 7.26
N MET A 149 5.19 -15.03 5.97
CA MET A 149 4.83 -16.36 5.49
C MET A 149 5.77 -17.46 6.00
N LEU A 150 7.07 -17.19 6.14
CA LEU A 150 8.04 -18.16 6.67
C LEU A 150 7.89 -18.41 8.18
N ALA A 151 7.58 -17.37 8.95
CA ALA A 151 7.70 -17.42 10.42
C ALA A 151 6.36 -17.34 11.17
N CYS A 152 5.31 -16.88 10.50
CA CYS A 152 4.02 -16.50 11.12
C CYS A 152 2.81 -16.90 10.26
N SER A 153 2.96 -17.81 9.31
CA SER A 153 1.86 -18.29 8.45
C SER A 153 0.65 -18.80 9.25
N GLU A 154 0.85 -19.40 10.43
CA GLU A 154 -0.25 -19.83 11.32
C GLU A 154 -1.12 -18.68 11.83
N GLN A 155 -0.63 -17.44 11.82
CA GLN A 155 -1.35 -16.22 12.24
C GLN A 155 -2.09 -15.55 11.07
N SER A 156 -1.94 -16.08 9.85
CA SER A 156 -2.70 -15.63 8.69
C SER A 156 -4.20 -15.97 8.87
N PRO A 157 -5.11 -15.00 8.70
CA PRO A 157 -6.55 -15.27 8.64
C PRO A 157 -6.91 -16.29 7.55
N TYR A 158 -6.14 -16.31 6.46
CA TYR A 158 -6.33 -17.25 5.35
C TYR A 158 -5.79 -18.64 5.66
N ALA A 159 -4.71 -18.80 6.45
CA ALA A 159 -4.22 -20.11 6.87
C ALA A 159 -5.21 -20.89 7.76
N GLN A 160 -6.01 -20.18 8.56
CA GLN A 160 -7.11 -20.80 9.34
C GLN A 160 -8.26 -21.29 8.46
N SER A 161 -8.59 -20.57 7.37
CA SER A 161 -9.64 -21.02 6.43
C SER A 161 -9.27 -22.33 5.72
N ILE A 162 -8.00 -22.52 5.35
CA ILE A 162 -7.52 -23.73 4.68
C ILE A 162 -7.59 -24.94 5.63
N ASN A 163 -7.21 -24.75 6.90
CA ASN A 163 -7.26 -25.82 7.89
C ASN A 163 -8.70 -26.19 8.30
N MET A 164 -9.65 -25.26 8.25
CA MET A 164 -11.07 -25.59 8.47
C MET A 164 -11.66 -26.38 7.31
N VAL A 165 -11.38 -25.99 6.05
CA VAL A 165 -11.84 -26.73 4.86
C VAL A 165 -11.33 -28.18 4.84
N ASN A 166 -10.06 -28.39 5.22
CA ASN A 166 -9.44 -29.71 5.17
C ASN A 166 -9.85 -30.63 6.36
N LYS A 167 -10.50 -30.10 7.39
CA LYS A 167 -11.00 -30.86 8.54
C LYS A 167 -12.48 -31.25 8.41
N SER A 168 -13.16 -30.68 7.41
CA SER A 168 -14.55 -30.96 7.05
C SER A 168 -14.71 -31.83 5.80
N ALA A 169 -13.61 -32.37 5.27
CA ALA A 169 -13.56 -33.40 4.23
C ALA A 169 -13.07 -34.73 4.84
#